data_AF-A0A937PBI6-F1
#
_entry.id   AF-A0A937PBI6-F1
#
_cell.length_a   1.000
_cell.length_b   1.000
_cell.length_c   1.000
_cell.angle_alpha   90.00
_cell.angle_beta   90.00
_cell.angle_gamma   90.00
#
_symmetry.space_group_name_H-M   'P 1'
#
loop_
_entity.id
_entity.type
_entity.pdbx_description
1 polymer ?
#
loop_
_entity_poly.entity_id
_entity_poly.type
_entity_poly.pdbx_seq_one_letter_code
_entity_poly.pdbx_strand_id
1 'polypeptide(L)' 'EMDRLGFGNCTNTGACEAECPKEIKLSNIARLNREFYVAKLV' A
#
# COMPACT_ATOMS: atom_id res chain seq x y z
N GLU A 1 2.61 -12.90 0.59
CA GLU A 1 3.29 -11.63 0.96
C GLU A 1 3.65 -10.82 -0.27
N MET A 2 3.65 -9.50 -0.15
CA MET A 2 3.93 -8.53 -1.23
C MET A 2 5.19 -8.88 -2.04
N ASP A 3 6.23 -9.40 -1.36
CA ASP A 3 7.48 -9.85 -1.99
C ASP A 3 7.29 -11.09 -2.89
N ARG A 4 6.45 -12.05 -2.47
CA ARG A 4 6.13 -13.25 -3.28
C ARG A 4 5.36 -12.93 -4.56
N LEU A 5 4.68 -11.79 -4.58
CA LEU A 5 3.93 -11.31 -5.74
C LEU A 5 4.76 -10.31 -6.57
N GLY A 6 5.99 -9.98 -6.15
CA GLY A 6 6.86 -9.02 -6.83
C GLY A 6 6.44 -7.56 -6.68
N PHE A 7 5.49 -7.25 -5.79
CA PHE A 7 5.01 -5.87 -5.59
C PHE A 7 5.92 -5.05 -4.65
N GLY A 8 6.73 -5.70 -3.82
CA GLY A 8 7.62 -5.02 -2.86
C GLY A 8 6.87 -4.20 -1.80
N ASN A 9 7.59 -3.35 -1.06
CA ASN A 9 7.01 -2.48 -0.04
C ASN A 9 6.75 -1.07 -0.58
N CYS A 10 5.81 -0.35 0.04
CA CYS A 10 5.50 1.04 -0.32
C CYS A 10 6.72 1.96 -0.09
N THR A 11 7.13 2.67 -1.15
CA THR A 11 8.21 3.69 -1.11
C THR A 11 7.69 5.13 -1.08
N ASN A 12 6.35 5.31 -1.05
CA ASN A 12 5.67 6.61 -1.12
C ASN A 12 5.94 7.43 -2.40
N THR A 13 6.34 6.77 -3.50
CA THR A 13 6.57 7.42 -4.80
C THR A 13 5.28 7.93 -5.47
N GLY A 14 4.11 7.37 -5.12
CA GLY A 14 2.82 7.81 -5.65
C GLY A 14 2.41 7.25 -7.03
N ALA A 15 3.27 6.47 -7.69
CA ALA A 15 2.96 5.86 -8.99
C ALA A 15 1.69 5.00 -8.96
N CYS A 16 1.44 4.29 -7.86
CA CYS A 16 0.24 3.47 -7.70
C CYS A 16 -1.07 4.27 -7.67
N GLU A 17 -1.07 5.52 -7.19
CA GLU A 17 -2.25 6.39 -7.22
C GLU A 17 -2.45 6.98 -8.62
N ALA A 18 -1.37 7.39 -9.29
CA ALA A 18 -1.41 7.99 -10.62
C ALA A 18 -1.87 7.02 -11.71
N GLU A 19 -1.44 5.75 -11.65
CA GLU A 19 -1.75 4.73 -12.65
C GLU A 19 -3.06 3.96 -12.36
N CYS A 20 -3.70 4.20 -11.20
CA CYS A 20 -4.85 3.40 -10.79
C CYS A 20 -6.10 3.75 -11.62
N PRO A 21 -6.66 2.82 -12.42
CA PRO A 21 -7.90 3.06 -13.18
C PRO A 21 -9.15 3.16 -12.29
N LYS A 22 -9.00 2.91 -10.98
CA LYS A 22 -10.05 3.01 -9.97
C LYS A 22 -9.87 4.23 -9.06
N GLU A 23 -8.89 5.08 -9.37
CA GLU A 23 -8.62 6.33 -8.65
C GLU A 23 -8.43 6.15 -7.13
N ILE A 24 -7.86 5.01 -6.73
CA ILE A 24 -7.57 4.75 -5.32
C ILE A 24 -6.53 5.75 -4.84
N LYS A 25 -6.90 6.51 -3.81
CA LYS A 25 -6.02 7.52 -3.22
C LYS A 25 -4.90 6.91 -2.40
N LEU A 26 -3.75 7.57 -2.39
CA LEU A 26 -2.58 7.15 -1.61
C LEU A 26 -2.89 7.10 -0.10
N SER A 27 -3.80 7.96 0.37
CA SER A 27 -4.28 7.97 1.76
C SER A 27 -4.95 6.66 2.18
N ASN A 28 -5.68 6.00 1.28
CA ASN A 28 -6.28 4.69 1.55
C ASN A 28 -5.21 3.61 1.68
N ILE A 29 -4.18 3.65 0.83
CA ILE A 29 -3.05 2.71 0.87
C ILE A 29 -2.25 2.90 2.16
N ALA A 30 -1.99 4.15 2.56
CA ALA A 30 -1.32 4.47 3.81
C ALA A 30 -2.09 3.96 5.04
N ARG A 31 -3.42 4.11 5.05
CA ARG A 31 -4.28 3.56 6.11
C ARG A 31 -4.17 2.04 6.17
N LEU A 32 -4.28 1.36 5.03
CA LEU A 32 -4.18 -0.10 4.97
C LEU A 32 -2.85 -0.61 5.53
N ASN A 33 -1.74 0.01 5.12
CA ASN A 33 -0.41 -0.37 5.63
C ASN A 33 -0.31 -0.16 7.14
N ARG A 34 -0.82 0.97 7.65
CA ARG A 34 -0.83 1.24 9.10
C ARG A 34 -1.64 0.19 9.86
N GLU A 35 -2.84 -0.13 9.40
CA GLU A 35 -3.70 -1.15 10.02
C GLU A 35 -3.06 -2.53 9.99
N PHE A 36 -2.42 -2.91 8.89
CA PHE A 36 -1.69 -4.17 8.78
C PHE A 36 -0.52 -4.26 9.75
N TYR A 37 0.27 -3.19 9.90
CA TYR A 37 1.36 -3.15 10.87
C TYR A 37 0.84 -3.21 12.31
N VAL A 38 -0.23 -2.47 12.62
CA VAL A 38 -0.86 -2.53 13.95
C VAL A 38 -1.36 -3.95 14.23
N ALA A 39 -2.05 -4.58 13.30
CA ALA A 39 -2.56 -5.94 13.45
C ALA A 39 -1.45 -7.00 13.61
N LYS A 40 -0.24 -6.73 13.10
CA LYS A 40 0.94 -7.59 13.32
C LYS A 40 1.60 -7.40 14.68
N LEU A 41 1.38 -6.27 15.36
CA LEU A 41 2.00 -5.92 16.63
C LEU A 41 1.16 -6.31 17.86
N VAL A 42 -0.11 -6.64 17.67
CA VAL A 42 -1.07 -6.99 18.73
C VAL A 42 -1.42 -8.48 18.64
#